data_AF-A0A2V7S4B8-F1
#
_entry.id   AF-A0A2V7S4B8-F1
#
_cell.length_a   1.000
_cell.length_b   1.000
_cell.length_c   1.000
_cell.angle_alpha   90.00
_cell.angle_beta   90.00
_cell.angle_gamma   90.00
#
_symmetry.space_group_name_H-M   'P 1'
#
loop_
_entity.id
_entity.type
_entity.pdbx_description
1 polymer ?
#
loop_
_entity_poly.entity_id
_entity_poly.type
_entity_poly.pdbx_seq_one_letter_code
_entity_poly.pdbx_strand_id
1 'polypeptide(L)'
;MLAQVDSDRTDYRFPVAAAPSPSFTDGSVSVKCKPVSGHVDRACGVVFRYQDENNYYLARANALEDNVRFYYVKNGRRIQLANWSGKVTSGVWHELRVEFLGDHVELYWDGTKRIDARDRTFSGPGRVGVWTKADSYTLFDDLTARPRE
;
A
#
# COMPACT_ATOMS: atom_id res chain seq x y z
N MET A 1 -14.47 7.51 -4.56
CA MET A 1 -14.49 6.78 -3.28
C MET A 1 -14.74 5.28 -3.46
N LEU A 2 -13.84 4.46 -2.92
CA LEU A 2 -13.92 2.98 -2.83
C LEU A 2 -13.88 2.59 -1.35
N ALA A 3 -14.58 1.52 -0.96
CA ALA A 3 -14.54 0.99 0.40
C ALA A 3 -14.38 -0.53 0.39
N GLN A 4 -13.50 -1.04 1.25
CA GLN A 4 -13.54 -2.44 1.66
C GLN A 4 -14.40 -2.50 2.93
N VAL A 5 -15.45 -3.32 2.95
CA VAL A 5 -16.43 -3.35 4.05
C VAL A 5 -16.62 -4.75 4.65
N ASP A 6 -15.88 -5.73 4.14
CA ASP A 6 -15.98 -7.11 4.60
C ASP A 6 -15.17 -7.29 5.90
N SER A 7 -15.83 -7.83 6.92
CA SER A 7 -15.32 -7.96 8.28
C SER A 7 -14.70 -9.33 8.59
N ASP A 8 -14.41 -10.13 7.55
CA ASP A 8 -13.67 -11.39 7.69
C ASP A 8 -12.32 -11.18 8.40
N ARG A 9 -12.16 -11.87 9.55
CA ARG A 9 -11.01 -11.78 10.45
C ARG A 9 -9.85 -12.70 10.09
N THR A 10 -9.89 -13.38 8.95
CA THR A 10 -8.78 -14.23 8.49
C THR A 10 -7.50 -13.38 8.39
N ASP A 11 -6.51 -13.69 9.23
CA ASP A 11 -5.31 -12.86 9.37
C ASP A 11 -4.52 -12.74 8.08
N TYR A 12 -4.27 -13.87 7.40
CA TYR A 12 -3.51 -13.92 6.15
C TYR A 12 -4.44 -13.72 4.93
N ARG A 13 -5.24 -12.65 4.96
CA ARG A 13 -6.14 -12.25 3.87
C ARG A 13 -5.81 -10.81 3.46
N PHE A 14 -5.57 -10.63 2.16
CA PHE A 14 -5.07 -9.37 1.60
C PHE A 14 -5.97 -8.87 0.47
N PRO A 15 -7.12 -8.23 0.76
CA PRO A 15 -7.94 -7.65 -0.28
C PRO A 15 -7.16 -6.60 -1.08
N VAL A 16 -7.13 -6.77 -2.41
CA VAL A 16 -6.50 -5.85 -3.35
C VAL A 16 -7.51 -5.42 -4.40
N ALA A 17 -7.54 -4.11 -4.68
CA ALA A 17 -8.24 -3.56 -5.84
C ALA A 17 -7.22 -2.85 -6.74
N ALA A 18 -6.81 -3.54 -7.81
CA ALA A 18 -5.85 -3.02 -8.78
C ALA A 18 -6.58 -2.39 -9.98
N ALA A 19 -6.18 -1.18 -10.36
CA ALA A 19 -6.67 -0.54 -11.59
C ALA A 19 -6.28 -1.40 -12.81
N PRO A 20 -7.10 -1.46 -13.87
CA PRO A 20 -6.77 -2.24 -15.08
C PRO A 20 -5.58 -1.63 -15.86
N SER A 21 -5.38 -0.32 -15.76
CA SER A 21 -4.30 0.45 -16.37
C SER A 21 -4.05 1.74 -15.56
N PRO A 22 -2.92 2.44 -15.73
CA PRO A 22 -1.74 2.06 -16.52
C PRO A 22 -0.90 0.95 -15.85
N SER A 23 -0.01 0.34 -16.63
CA SER A 23 1.05 -0.56 -16.15
C SER A 23 2.39 0.04 -16.55
N PHE A 24 3.30 0.22 -15.59
CA PHE A 24 4.56 0.95 -15.80
C PHE A 24 5.63 0.51 -14.80
N THR A 25 6.91 0.75 -15.13
CA THR A 25 8.06 0.38 -14.30
C THR A 25 8.35 1.42 -13.23
N ASP A 26 8.30 2.71 -13.60
CA ASP A 26 8.78 3.83 -12.79
C ASP A 26 7.76 4.96 -12.75
N GLY A 27 7.65 5.61 -11.61
CA GLY A 27 6.70 6.70 -11.42
C GLY A 27 6.28 6.86 -9.97
N SER A 28 5.05 7.31 -9.77
CA SER A 28 4.47 7.49 -8.44
C SER A 28 3.03 7.03 -8.37
N VAL A 29 2.62 6.63 -7.17
CA VAL A 29 1.22 6.37 -6.81
C VAL A 29 0.91 7.07 -5.49
N SER A 30 -0.24 7.73 -5.41
CA SER A 30 -0.75 8.35 -4.19
C SER A 30 -2.20 7.94 -3.98
N VAL A 31 -2.62 7.82 -2.73
CA VAL A 31 -4.01 7.61 -2.36
C VAL A 31 -4.32 8.32 -1.05
N LYS A 32 -5.54 8.86 -0.94
CA LYS A 32 -6.09 9.23 0.37
C LYS A 32 -6.77 8.01 0.97
N CYS A 33 -6.46 7.69 2.21
CA CYS A 33 -7.11 6.59 2.92
C CYS A 33 -7.56 6.98 4.32
N LYS A 34 -8.67 6.37 4.75
CA LYS A 34 -9.24 6.53 6.09
C LYS A 34 -9.42 5.14 6.71
N PRO A 35 -8.48 4.68 7.55
CA PRO A 35 -8.64 3.44 8.31
C PRO A 35 -9.72 3.65 9.38
N VAL A 36 -10.92 3.06 9.20
CA VAL A 36 -12.10 3.35 10.05
C VAL A 36 -12.16 2.41 11.25
N SER A 37 -12.19 1.10 10.99
CA SER A 37 -12.31 0.07 12.03
C SER A 37 -11.67 -1.25 11.60
N GLY A 38 -11.66 -2.24 12.49
CA GLY A 38 -10.95 -3.50 12.34
C GLY A 38 -10.20 -3.84 13.63
N HIS A 39 -10.09 -5.14 13.92
CA HIS A 39 -9.51 -5.69 15.15
C HIS A 39 -8.22 -6.46 14.89
N VAL A 40 -8.14 -7.16 13.76
CA VAL A 40 -6.95 -7.93 13.36
C VAL A 40 -5.94 -7.01 12.70
N ASP A 41 -6.44 -6.13 11.84
CA ASP A 41 -5.69 -5.00 11.32
C ASP A 41 -6.64 -3.80 11.22
N ARG A 42 -6.06 -2.61 11.09
CA ARG A 42 -6.78 -1.40 10.74
C ARG A 42 -5.91 -0.62 9.78
N ALA A 43 -5.80 -1.17 8.58
CA ALA A 43 -4.82 -0.76 7.60
C ALA A 43 -5.43 -0.04 6.39
N CYS A 44 -4.62 0.83 5.82
CA CYS A 44 -4.73 1.19 4.42
C CYS A 44 -3.38 1.02 3.74
N GLY A 45 -3.41 0.69 2.46
CA GLY A 45 -2.19 0.50 1.71
C GLY A 45 -2.36 0.74 0.23
N VAL A 46 -1.22 0.81 -0.43
CA VAL A 46 -1.10 0.96 -1.88
C VAL A 46 -0.18 -0.13 -2.40
N VAL A 47 -0.56 -0.71 -3.54
CA VAL A 47 0.28 -1.66 -4.28
C VAL A 47 0.81 -1.00 -5.54
N PHE A 48 2.03 -1.38 -5.91
CA PHE A 48 2.69 -0.95 -7.13
C PHE A 48 3.56 -2.08 -7.68
N ARG A 49 3.88 -1.99 -8.98
CA ARG A 49 4.39 -3.13 -9.75
C ARG A 49 3.55 -4.40 -9.54
N TYR A 50 2.23 -4.24 -9.44
CA TYR A 50 1.30 -5.34 -9.23
C TYR A 50 1.17 -6.17 -10.50
N GLN A 51 1.54 -7.45 -10.41
CA GLN A 51 1.41 -8.41 -11.50
C GLN A 51 0.14 -9.25 -11.31
N ASP A 52 0.01 -9.84 -10.12
CA ASP A 52 -1.09 -10.70 -9.70
C ASP A 52 -1.21 -10.70 -8.16
N GLU A 53 -2.15 -11.45 -7.60
CA GLU A 53 -2.41 -11.51 -6.16
C GLU A 53 -1.26 -12.08 -5.32
N ASN A 54 -0.24 -12.63 -5.97
CA ASN A 54 0.92 -13.25 -5.35
C ASN A 54 2.23 -12.47 -5.57
N ASN A 55 2.22 -11.42 -6.41
CA ASN A 55 3.43 -10.73 -6.88
C ASN A 55 3.22 -9.21 -6.99
N TYR A 56 3.66 -8.46 -5.97
CA TYR A 56 3.58 -6.99 -5.93
C TYR A 56 4.44 -6.38 -4.80
N TYR A 57 4.70 -5.08 -4.90
CA TYR A 57 5.15 -4.27 -3.76
C TYR A 57 3.96 -3.67 -3.01
N LEU A 58 4.12 -3.43 -1.70
CA LEU A 58 3.09 -2.91 -0.81
C LEU A 58 3.66 -1.88 0.17
N ALA A 59 3.03 -0.71 0.24
CA ALA A 59 3.15 0.18 1.40
C ALA A 59 1.87 0.08 2.24
N ARG A 60 2.01 -0.20 3.54
CA ARG A 60 0.88 -0.35 4.50
C ARG A 60 1.04 0.65 5.64
N ALA A 61 0.04 1.49 5.85
CA ALA A 61 -0.18 2.22 7.10
C ALA A 61 -1.17 1.46 7.98
N ASN A 62 -0.89 1.33 9.27
CA ASN A 62 -1.73 0.58 10.22
C ASN A 62 -1.94 1.39 11.51
N ALA A 63 -3.21 1.61 11.86
CA ALA A 63 -3.63 2.41 13.00
C ALA A 63 -3.62 1.67 14.36
N LEU A 64 -3.62 0.33 14.36
CA LEU A 64 -3.46 -0.46 15.59
C LEU A 64 -2.00 -0.54 16.02
N GLU A 65 -1.08 -0.59 15.06
CA GLU A 65 0.34 -0.77 15.30
C GLU A 65 1.16 0.53 15.20
N ASP A 66 0.51 1.66 14.91
CA ASP A 66 1.14 2.98 14.72
C ASP A 66 2.41 2.90 13.85
N ASN A 67 2.26 2.39 12.63
CA ASN A 67 3.37 2.29 11.69
C ASN A 67 2.98 2.42 10.22
N VAL A 68 3.99 2.78 9.42
CA VAL A 68 4.02 2.58 7.97
C VAL A 68 5.11 1.57 7.67
N ARG A 69 4.80 0.56 6.86
CA ARG A 69 5.74 -0.50 6.49
C ARG A 69 5.76 -0.71 4.99
N PHE A 70 6.96 -0.99 4.49
CA PHE A 70 7.21 -1.35 3.12
C PHE A 70 7.45 -2.86 3.03
N TYR A 71 6.76 -3.52 2.11
CA TYR A 71 6.84 -4.94 1.85
C TYR A 71 6.96 -5.24 0.36
N TYR A 72 7.43 -6.45 0.05
CA TYR A 72 7.00 -7.15 -1.16
C TYR A 72 6.17 -8.38 -0.81
N VAL A 73 5.33 -8.81 -1.75
CA VAL A 73 4.72 -10.14 -1.78
C VAL A 73 5.22 -10.83 -3.03
N LYS A 74 5.87 -11.98 -2.88
CA LYS A 74 6.38 -12.79 -4.00
C LYS A 74 5.98 -14.24 -3.78
N ASN A 75 5.37 -14.86 -4.80
CA ASN A 75 4.79 -16.20 -4.69
C ASN A 75 3.88 -16.34 -3.45
N GLY A 76 3.08 -15.30 -3.17
CA GLY A 76 2.16 -15.26 -2.03
C GLY A 76 2.83 -15.05 -0.66
N ARG A 77 4.16 -14.99 -0.60
CA ARG A 77 4.91 -14.75 0.64
C ARG A 77 5.24 -13.27 0.82
N ARG A 78 4.73 -12.67 1.89
CA ARG A 78 5.01 -11.27 2.26
C ARG A 78 6.31 -11.14 3.06
N ILE A 79 7.20 -10.23 2.64
CA ILE A 79 8.46 -9.92 3.32
C ILE A 79 8.56 -8.41 3.53
N GLN A 80 8.91 -8.02 4.75
CA GLN A 80 9.13 -6.61 5.11
C GLN A 80 10.52 -6.16 4.64
N LEU A 81 10.57 -4.99 4.03
CA LEU A 81 11.79 -4.34 3.55
C LEU A 81 12.22 -3.19 4.46
N ALA A 82 11.27 -2.36 4.88
CA ALA A 82 11.53 -1.19 5.71
C ALA A 82 10.30 -0.81 6.54
N ASN A 83 10.52 0.05 7.55
CA ASN A 83 9.45 0.52 8.42
C ASN A 83 9.73 1.94 8.93
N TRP A 84 8.64 2.62 9.29
CA TRP A 84 8.62 3.81 10.12
C TRP A 84 7.56 3.63 11.20
N SER A 85 7.89 3.96 12.44
CA SER A 85 6.95 3.95 13.56
C SER A 85 6.52 5.37 13.89
N GLY A 86 5.21 5.57 14.03
CA GLY A 86 4.60 6.86 14.31
C GLY A 86 3.08 6.80 14.16
N LYS A 87 2.39 7.79 14.73
CA LYS A 87 0.93 7.77 14.85
C LYS A 87 0.25 7.62 13.49
N VAL A 88 -0.66 6.64 13.39
CA VAL A 88 -1.64 6.52 12.30
C VAL A 88 -3.02 6.66 12.92
N THR A 89 -3.69 7.79 12.67
CA THR A 89 -4.92 8.15 13.37
C THR A 89 -6.12 7.47 12.71
N SER A 90 -6.78 6.58 13.45
CA SER A 90 -8.02 5.93 13.01
C SER A 90 -9.12 6.97 12.77
N GLY A 91 -9.92 6.77 11.72
CA GLY A 91 -11.09 7.61 11.44
C GLY A 91 -10.75 9.00 10.90
N VAL A 92 -9.53 9.23 10.43
CA VAL A 92 -9.08 10.47 9.77
C VAL A 92 -8.52 10.14 8.39
N TRP A 93 -8.67 11.07 7.44
CA TRP A 93 -8.06 10.95 6.12
C TRP A 93 -6.56 11.24 6.19
N HIS A 94 -5.77 10.33 5.66
CA HIS A 94 -4.33 10.44 5.51
C HIS A 94 -3.93 10.32 4.03
N GLU A 95 -2.76 10.84 3.67
CA GLU A 95 -2.16 10.59 2.36
C GLU A 95 -1.01 9.58 2.48
N LEU A 96 -1.09 8.51 1.68
CA LEU A 96 0.01 7.58 1.49
C LEU A 96 0.48 7.66 0.03
N ARG A 97 1.76 7.95 -0.15
CA ARG A 97 2.36 8.13 -1.48
C ARG A 97 3.68 7.37 -1.60
N VAL A 98 3.87 6.74 -2.75
CA VAL A 98 5.08 6.01 -3.12
C VAL A 98 5.66 6.68 -4.37
N GLU A 99 6.96 6.97 -4.34
CA GLU A 99 7.75 7.18 -5.56
C GLU A 99 8.65 5.96 -5.76
N PHE A 100 8.74 5.46 -6.99
CA PHE A 100 9.55 4.29 -7.33
C PHE A 100 10.25 4.49 -8.67
N LEU A 101 11.58 4.33 -8.67
CA LEU A 101 12.45 4.52 -9.82
C LEU A 101 13.57 3.48 -9.81
N GLY A 102 13.57 2.57 -10.78
CA GLY A 102 14.51 1.45 -10.81
C GLY A 102 14.33 0.56 -9.59
N ASP A 103 15.35 0.45 -8.75
CA ASP A 103 15.29 -0.27 -7.48
C ASP A 103 15.02 0.64 -6.26
N HIS A 104 14.94 1.96 -6.46
CA HIS A 104 14.78 2.94 -5.38
C HIS A 104 13.31 3.23 -5.13
N VAL A 105 12.90 3.19 -3.85
CA VAL A 105 11.54 3.41 -3.39
C VAL A 105 11.54 4.39 -2.22
N GLU A 106 10.75 5.45 -2.35
CA GLU A 106 10.50 6.42 -1.30
C GLU A 106 9.03 6.39 -0.91
N LEU A 107 8.75 6.30 0.40
CA LEU A 107 7.39 6.38 0.93
C LEU A 107 7.18 7.65 1.74
N TYR A 108 6.07 8.30 1.44
CA TYR A 108 5.63 9.52 2.07
C TYR A 108 4.33 9.25 2.82
N TRP A 109 4.28 9.70 4.06
CA TRP A 109 3.09 9.65 4.92
C TRP A 109 2.75 11.07 5.34
N ASP A 110 1.55 11.53 4.98
CA ASP A 110 1.08 12.91 5.17
C ASP A 110 2.12 13.94 4.69
N GLY A 111 2.58 13.77 3.46
CA GLY A 111 3.55 14.66 2.80
C GLY A 111 5.00 14.55 3.29
N THR A 112 5.27 13.83 4.38
CA THR A 112 6.64 13.67 4.92
C THR A 112 7.26 12.37 4.44
N LYS A 113 8.49 12.42 3.89
CA LYS A 113 9.25 11.19 3.57
C LYS A 113 9.56 10.42 4.86
N ARG A 114 9.05 9.19 4.95
CA ARG A 114 9.23 8.31 6.13
C ARG A 114 10.14 7.12 5.86
N ILE A 115 10.16 6.63 4.63
CA ILE A 115 10.97 5.48 4.23
C ILE A 115 11.69 5.81 2.93
N ASP A 116 12.94 5.37 2.85
CA ASP A 116 13.83 5.48 1.70
C ASP A 116 14.59 4.14 1.63
N ALA A 117 14.30 3.33 0.61
CA ALA A 117 14.74 1.94 0.54
C ALA A 117 15.11 1.54 -0.89
N ARG A 118 15.93 0.48 -1.01
CA ARG A 118 16.23 -0.15 -2.29
C ARG A 118 15.83 -1.61 -2.30
N ASP A 119 15.16 -2.05 -3.35
CA ASP A 119 14.84 -3.45 -3.59
C ASP A 119 14.66 -3.74 -5.09
N ARG A 120 15.15 -4.90 -5.53
CA ARG A 120 15.18 -5.34 -6.94
C ARG A 120 14.34 -6.59 -7.21
N THR A 121 13.42 -6.93 -6.31
CA THR A 121 12.58 -8.13 -6.42
C THR A 121 11.69 -8.12 -7.66
N PHE A 122 11.15 -6.96 -8.03
CA PHE A 122 10.38 -6.76 -9.27
C PHE A 122 10.99 -5.62 -10.07
N SER A 123 11.47 -5.89 -11.28
CA SER A 123 12.04 -4.89 -12.21
C SER A 123 11.15 -4.57 -13.41
N GLY A 124 10.14 -5.40 -13.67
CA GLY A 124 9.19 -5.23 -14.77
C GLY A 124 8.06 -4.25 -14.44
N PRO A 125 7.27 -3.86 -15.46
CA PRO A 125 6.11 -3.02 -15.26
C PRO A 125 5.05 -3.77 -14.45
N GLY A 126 4.19 -3.01 -13.76
CA GLY A 126 2.99 -3.56 -13.16
C GLY A 126 1.96 -2.48 -12.89
N ARG A 127 0.77 -2.94 -12.52
CA ARG A 127 -0.37 -2.08 -12.21
C ARG A 127 -0.21 -1.48 -10.81
N VAL A 128 -1.07 -0.53 -10.50
CA VAL A 128 -1.19 0.06 -9.16
C VAL A 128 -2.59 -0.14 -8.62
N GLY A 129 -2.74 0.00 -7.31
CA GLY A 129 -4.04 -0.20 -6.66
C GLY A 129 -3.98 0.06 -5.17
N VAL A 130 -5.09 -0.22 -4.51
CA VAL A 130 -5.21 -0.14 -3.05
C VAL A 130 -5.23 -1.52 -2.43
N TRP A 131 -4.83 -1.57 -1.17
CA TRP A 131 -4.66 -2.79 -0.40
C TRP A 131 -5.15 -2.62 1.03
N THR A 132 -5.70 -3.68 1.61
CA THR A 132 -5.99 -3.75 3.03
C THR A 132 -5.76 -5.18 3.56
N LYS A 133 -6.03 -5.43 4.85
CA LYS A 133 -5.86 -6.73 5.50
C LYS A 133 -7.04 -7.11 6.36
N ALA A 134 -7.39 -8.39 6.34
CA ALA A 134 -8.36 -9.01 7.25
C ALA A 134 -9.67 -8.18 7.33
N ASP A 135 -10.06 -7.78 8.53
CA ASP A 135 -11.33 -7.10 8.86
C ASP A 135 -11.22 -5.56 8.84
N SER A 136 -10.20 -5.02 8.18
CA SER A 136 -9.96 -3.57 8.09
C SER A 136 -11.03 -2.88 7.24
N TYR A 137 -12.01 -2.26 7.88
CA TYR A 137 -12.91 -1.32 7.20
C TYR A 137 -12.15 -0.03 6.88
N THR A 138 -11.92 0.20 5.58
CA THR A 138 -11.12 1.31 5.10
C THR A 138 -11.79 1.99 3.91
N LEU A 139 -11.81 3.33 3.93
CA LEU A 139 -12.22 4.14 2.79
C LEU A 139 -10.98 4.61 2.02
N PHE A 140 -11.09 4.63 0.70
CA PHE A 140 -10.06 5.11 -0.22
C PHE A 140 -10.65 6.16 -1.16
N ASP A 141 -9.87 7.20 -1.44
CA ASP A 141 -10.20 8.21 -2.45
C ASP A 141 -8.95 8.77 -3.12
N ASP A 142 -9.14 9.52 -4.20
CA ASP A 142 -8.08 10.24 -4.93
C ASP A 142 -6.86 9.37 -5.34
N LEU A 143 -7.08 8.08 -5.64
CA LEU A 143 -6.01 7.23 -6.17
C LEU A 143 -5.47 7.83 -7.48
N THR A 144 -4.20 8.24 -7.46
CA THR A 144 -3.52 8.90 -8.57
C THR A 144 -2.25 8.12 -8.91
N ALA A 145 -2.05 7.83 -10.19
CA ALA A 145 -0.84 7.18 -10.70
C ALA A 145 -0.20 8.06 -11.76
N ARG A 146 1.11 8.28 -11.69
CA ARG A 146 1.86 9.08 -12.65
C ARG A 146 3.09 8.30 -13.10
N PRO A 147 3.05 7.66 -14.29
CA PRO A 147 4.23 7.05 -14.89
C PRO A 147 5.33 8.10 -15.10
N ARG A 148 6.58 7.66 -15.05
CA ARG A 148 7.76 8.44 -15.40
C ARG A 148 8.48 7.71 -16.53
N GLU A 149 8.82 8.45 -17.58
CA GLU A 149 9.63 7.98 -18.70
C GLU A 149 11.12 7.87 -18.34
#